data_AF-A0AAU8DMW9-F1
#
_entry.id   AF-A0AAU8DMW9-F1
#
_cell.length_a   1.000
_cell.length_b   1.000
_cell.length_c   1.000
_cell.angle_alpha   90.00
_cell.angle_beta   90.00
_cell.angle_gamma   90.00
#
_symmetry.space_group_name_H-M   'P 1'
#
loop_
_entity.id
_entity.type
_entity.pdbx_description
1 polymer ?
#
loop_
_entity_poly.entity_id
_entity_poly.type
_entity_poly.pdbx_seq_one_letter_code
_entity_poly.pdbx_strand_id
1 'polypeptide(L)' 'MRTTVDLPPALHRRALELARLRGQSLSTTLAELAARGLSELDEPVVVRTDSVSGFPVISVGRRVTSDEVAHALDED' A
#
# COMPACT_ATOMS: atom_id res chain seq x y z
N MET A 1 5.84 14.75 -11.55
CA MET A 1 7.03 15.59 -11.24
C MET A 1 8.22 14.66 -11.02
N ARG A 2 9.45 15.02 -11.42
CA ARG A 2 10.66 14.28 -11.04
C ARG A 2 11.20 14.85 -9.74
N THR A 3 11.40 13.99 -8.74
CA THR A 3 11.90 14.37 -7.42
C THR A 3 13.12 13.52 -7.09
N THR A 4 14.18 14.15 -6.59
CA THR A 4 15.34 13.46 -6.04
C THR A 4 15.18 13.38 -4.53
N VAL A 5 15.34 12.19 -3.96
CA VAL A 5 15.23 11.95 -2.51
C VAL A 5 16.44 11.15 -2.06
N ASP A 6 16.97 11.50 -0.89
CA ASP A 6 18.04 10.73 -0.27
C ASP A 6 17.46 9.47 0.40
N LEU A 7 18.02 8.31 0.05
CA LEU A 7 17.61 7.03 0.62
C LEU A 7 18.77 6.44 1.43
N PRO A 8 18.54 6.03 2.69
CA PRO A 8 19.52 5.26 3.44
C PRO A 8 19.96 4.02 2.63
N PRO A 9 21.25 3.62 2.66
CA PRO A 9 21.75 2.54 1.83
C PRO A 9 21.01 1.21 2.00
N ALA A 10 20.54 0.92 3.22
CA ALA A 10 19.72 -0.27 3.49
C ALA A 10 18.36 -0.20 2.80
N LEU A 11 17.71 0.97 2.81
CA LEU A 11 16.41 1.18 2.16
C LEU A 11 16.55 1.11 0.64
N HIS A 12 17.57 1.74 0.08
CA HIS A 12 17.85 1.68 -1.35
C HIS A 12 18.03 0.23 -1.83
N ARG A 13 18.83 -0.59 -1.12
CA ARG A 13 19.00 -2.02 -1.44
C ARG A 13 17.68 -2.78 -1.42
N ARG A 14 16.88 -2.59 -0.36
CA ARG A 14 15.60 -3.28 -0.21
C ARG A 14 14.60 -2.89 -1.30
N ALA A 15 14.51 -1.60 -1.62
CA ALA A 15 13.64 -1.11 -2.68
C ALA A 15 14.07 -1.64 -4.06
N LEU A 16 15.38 -1.74 -4.30
CA LEU A 16 15.93 -2.27 -5.55
C LEU A 16 15.64 -3.77 -5.73
N GLU A 17 15.77 -4.57 -4.66
CA GLU A 17 15.36 -5.98 -4.67
C GLU A 17 13.88 -6.14 -4.99
N LEU A 18 13.03 -5.34 -4.33
CA LEU A 18 11.59 -5.40 -4.54
C LEU A 18 11.20 -4.99 -5.96
N ALA A 19 11.81 -3.94 -6.50
CA ALA A 19 11.59 -3.49 -7.87
C ALA A 19 11.94 -4.60 -8.89
N ARG A 20 13.07 -5.30 -8.69
CA ARG A 20 13.46 -6.44 -9.51
C ARG A 20 12.46 -7.59 -9.42
N LEU A 21 12.03 -7.94 -8.21
CA LEU A 21 11.03 -9.00 -7.99
C LEU A 21 9.70 -8.69 -8.68
N ARG A 22 9.32 -7.40 -8.76
CA ARG A 22 8.10 -6.93 -9.42
C ARG A 22 8.25 -6.68 -10.92
N GLY A 23 9.46 -6.75 -11.47
CA GLY A 23 9.72 -6.39 -12.87
C GLY A 23 9.44 -4.91 -13.19
N GLN A 24 9.54 -4.03 -12.20
CA GLN A 24 9.22 -2.61 -12.32
C GLN A 24 10.44 -1.72 -12.07
N SER A 25 10.33 -0.44 -12.45
CA SER A 25 11.36 0.55 -12.13
C SER A 25 11.42 0.84 -10.62
N LEU A 26 12.62 1.23 -10.14
CA LEU A 26 12.80 1.64 -8.75
C LEU A 26 11.90 2.85 -8.40
N SER A 27 11.79 3.82 -9.30
CA SER A 27 10.93 4.99 -9.11
C SER A 27 9.45 4.63 -9.00
N THR A 28 8.95 3.68 -9.81
CA THR A 28 7.57 3.19 -9.73
C THR A 28 7.32 2.52 -8.39
N THR A 29 8.22 1.63 -7.98
CA THR A 29 8.12 0.91 -6.70
C THR A 29 8.11 1.88 -5.51
N LEU A 30 9.00 2.87 -5.52
CA LEU A 30 9.06 3.89 -4.47
C LEU A 30 7.80 4.77 -4.43
N ALA A 31 7.28 5.17 -5.60
CA ALA A 31 6.06 5.97 -5.66
C ALA A 31 4.85 5.23 -5.07
N GLU A 32 4.68 3.94 -5.40
CA GLU A 32 3.61 3.11 -4.85
C GLU A 32 3.74 2.93 -3.33
N LEU A 33 4.95 2.64 -2.84
CA LEU A 33 5.19 2.46 -1.41
C LEU A 33 4.99 3.76 -0.63
N ALA A 34 5.45 4.89 -1.18
CA ALA A 34 5.24 6.20 -0.56
C ALA A 34 3.76 6.57 -0.51
N ALA A 35 3.01 6.34 -1.60
CA ALA A 35 1.56 6.59 -1.62
C ALA A 35 0.83 5.74 -0.56
N ARG A 36 1.18 4.45 -0.44
CA ARG A 36 0.62 3.57 0.60
C ARG A 36 0.97 4.04 2.00
N GLY A 37 2.26 4.27 2.27
CA GLY A 37 2.72 4.72 3.59
C GLY A 37 2.13 6.06 4.00
N LEU A 38 1.98 7.01 3.08
CA LEU A 38 1.32 8.30 3.34
C LEU A 38 -0.18 8.13 3.60
N SER A 39 -0.85 7.24 2.87
CA SER A 39 -2.28 6.93 3.11
C SER A 39 -2.50 6.24 4.46
N GLU A 40 -1.54 5.43 4.93
CA GLU A 40 -1.58 4.79 6.25
C GLU A 40 -1.27 5.76 7.40
N LEU A 41 -0.50 6.82 7.14
CA LEU A 41 -0.19 7.84 8.16
C LEU A 41 -1.38 8.75 8.50
N ASP A 42 -2.39 8.81 7.63
CA ASP A 42 -3.59 9.62 7.86
C ASP A 42 -4.54 9.00 8.91
N GLU A 43 -4.36 7.72 9.29
CA GLU A 43 -5.19 7.08 10.32
C GLU A 43 -4.35 6.19 11.26
N PRO A 44 -4.41 6.40 12.59
CA PRO A 44 -3.80 5.44 13.51
C PRO A 44 -4.46 4.07 13.34
N VAL A 45 -3.66 3.01 13.20
CA VAL A 45 -4.17 1.63 13.14
C VAL A 45 -4.83 1.29 14.48
N VAL A 46 -6.16 1.38 14.52
CA VAL A 46 -6.94 1.04 15.71
C VAL A 46 -7.32 -0.44 15.63
N VAL A 47 -6.76 -1.24 16.55
CA VAL A 47 -7.27 -2.59 16.79
C VAL A 47 -8.58 -2.45 17.56
N ARG A 48 -9.68 -2.91 16.97
CA ARG A 48 -11.00 -2.95 17.62
C ARG A 48 -11.42 -4.41 17.79
N THR A 49 -12.33 -4.68 18.71
CA THR A 49 -12.98 -5.98 18.80
C THR A 49 -14.30 -5.91 18.03
N ASP A 50 -14.50 -6.82 17.08
CA ASP A 50 -15.75 -6.90 16.35
C ASP A 50 -16.88 -7.37 17.27
N SER A 51 -18.00 -6.64 17.29
CA SER A 51 -19.13 -6.91 18.19
C SER A 51 -19.91 -8.17 17.83
N VAL A 52 -19.78 -8.68 16.61
CA VAL A 52 -20.53 -9.85 16.13
C VAL A 52 -19.72 -11.13 16.37
N SER A 53 -18.46 -11.12 15.96
CA SER A 53 -17.57 -12.29 16.03
C SER A 53 -16.72 -12.35 17.30
N GLY A 54 -16.51 -11.22 17.98
CA GLY A 54 -15.62 -11.13 19.14
C GLY A 54 -14.12 -11.14 18.80
N PHE A 55 -13.75 -11.18 17.52
CA PHE A 55 -12.35 -11.21 17.10
C PHE A 55 -11.73 -9.81 17.02
N PRO A 56 -10.40 -9.69 17.18
CA PRO A 56 -9.68 -8.47 16.86
C PRO A 56 -9.80 -8.18 15.36
N VAL A 57 -10.16 -6.93 15.03
CA VAL A 57 -10.25 -6.42 13.66
C VAL A 57 -9.36 -5.19 13.50
N ILE A 58 -8.77 -5.08 12.32
CA ILE A 58 -7.99 -3.93 11.86
C ILE A 58 -8.55 -3.45 10.53
N SER A 59 -8.58 -2.13 10.33
CA SER A 59 -8.87 -1.54 9.03
C SER A 59 -7.56 -1.16 8.36
N VAL A 60 -7.36 -1.62 7.12
CA VAL A 60 -6.15 -1.38 6.34
C VAL A 60 -6.55 -0.86 4.97
N GLY A 61 -5.94 0.24 4.54
CA GLY A 61 -6.24 0.88 3.27
C GLY A 61 -7.61 1.55 3.25
N ARG A 62 -8.34 1.43 2.14
CA ARG A 62 -9.66 2.04 1.94
C ARG A 62 -10.77 1.00 1.86
N ARG A 63 -12.00 1.42 2.14
CA ARG A 63 -13.20 0.61 1.87
C ARG A 63 -13.32 0.34 0.37
N VAL A 64 -13.55 -0.91 0.00
CA VAL A 64 -13.83 -1.34 -1.38
C VAL A 64 -15.33 -1.63 -1.53
N THR A 65 -15.96 -1.12 -2.58
CA THR A 65 -17.41 -1.32 -2.84
C THR A 65 -17.67 -2.45 -3.84
N SER A 66 -18.90 -2.98 -3.84
CA SER A 66 -19.32 -3.98 -4.83
C SER A 66 -19.23 -3.46 -6.27
N ASP A 67 -19.49 -2.17 -6.50
CA ASP A 67 -19.38 -1.54 -7.83
C ASP A 67 -17.92 -1.48 -8.30
N GLU A 68 -16.99 -1.17 -7.40
CA GLU A 68 -15.54 -1.18 -7.70
C GLU A 68 -15.06 -2.59 -8.04
N VAL A 69 -15.59 -3.61 -7.38
CA VAL A 69 -15.30 -5.02 -7.69
C VAL A 69 -15.87 -5.40 -9.06
N ALA A 70 -17.12 -5.03 -9.35
CA ALA A 70 -17.74 -5.33 -10.64
C ALA A 70 -16.97 -4.68 -11.79
N HIS A 71 -16.60 -3.40 -11.65
CA HIS A 71 -15.84 -2.70 -12.67
C HIS A 71 -14.47 -3.34 -12.93
N ALA A 72 -13.78 -3.81 -11.88
CA ALA A 72 -12.48 -4.47 -12.03
C ALA A 72 -12.56 -5.87 -12.68
N LEU A 73 -13.72 -6.53 -12.65
CA LEU A 73 -13.94 -7.84 -13.26
C LEU A 73 -14.44 -7.76 -14.71
N ASP A 74 -15.03 -6.62 -15.11
CA ASP A 74 -15.53 -6.39 -16.47
C ASP A 74 -14.43 -5.96 -17.46
N GLU A 75 -13.20 -5.67 -16.99
CA GLU A 75 -12.04 -5.28 -17.83
C GLU A 75 -11.21 -6.48 -18.36
N ASP A 76 -11.76 -7.71 -18.38
CA ASP A 76 -11.16 -8.91 -19.01
C ASP A 76 -11.74 -9.24 -20.41
#